data_AF-A0A1S2HRH1-F1
#
_entry.id   AF-A0A1S2HRH1-F1
#
_cell.length_a   1.000
_cell.length_b   1.000
_cell.length_c   1.000
_cell.angle_alpha   90.00
_cell.angle_beta   90.00
_cell.angle_gamma   90.00
#
_symmetry.space_group_name_H-M   'P 1'
#
loop_
_entity.id
_entity.type
_entity.pdbx_description
1 polymer ?
#
loop_
_entity_poly.entity_id
_entity_poly.type
_entity_poly.pdbx_seq_one_letter_code
_entity_poly.pdbx_strand_id
1 'polypeptide(L)'
;MAGADRGAWLTGHLKVSSDGHYSMDFEWDERPVWPSSVGTGGAVQQGRDIERSALLADLLRYPRVPEMTPRWLEELQSLPVPEFRDAVWPSAMLKMQENSDWMVIAEGVKRLLREAILDDELDLLDDDEVADGFLQDVLNQVDAGRLRSIVSMIPSEGTTQDHVWSGIDPSVNAGPALIEYPQLSPQIALLRDALEGLVGFERSAVRLPGVDG
;
A
#
# COMPACT_ATOMS: atom_id res chain seq x y z
N MET A 1 3.42 -2.12 -24.79
CA MET A 1 1.97 -2.03 -24.57
C MET A 1 1.33 -3.38 -24.91
N ALA A 2 0.33 -3.79 -24.13
CA ALA A 2 -0.38 -5.06 -24.22
C ALA A 2 -0.92 -5.36 -25.62
N GLY A 3 -0.79 -6.61 -26.08
CA GLY A 3 -1.72 -7.15 -27.08
C GLY A 3 -3.09 -7.35 -26.42
N ALA A 4 -4.18 -7.14 -27.17
CA ALA A 4 -5.55 -7.10 -26.62
C ALA A 4 -5.91 -8.32 -25.74
N ASP A 5 -5.33 -9.48 -26.02
CA ASP A 5 -5.68 -10.75 -25.36
C ASP A 5 -4.70 -11.15 -24.24
N ARG A 6 -3.48 -10.58 -24.22
CA ARG A 6 -2.40 -11.00 -23.30
C ARG A 6 -2.25 -10.13 -22.06
N GLY A 7 -3.01 -9.03 -21.96
CA GLY A 7 -2.95 -8.10 -20.82
C GLY A 7 -1.55 -7.52 -20.56
N ALA A 8 -1.26 -7.22 -19.30
CA ALA A 8 0.05 -6.70 -18.88
C ALA A 8 1.19 -7.68 -19.21
N TRP A 9 2.29 -7.13 -19.75
CA TRP A 9 3.57 -7.84 -19.80
C TRP A 9 4.14 -7.90 -18.39
N LEU A 10 4.90 -8.95 -18.08
CA LEU A 10 5.35 -9.22 -16.71
C LEU A 10 6.83 -8.92 -16.54
N THR A 11 7.64 -9.24 -17.55
CA THR A 11 9.08 -8.97 -17.56
C THR A 11 9.44 -8.17 -18.81
N GLY A 12 10.38 -7.23 -18.66
CA GLY A 12 10.95 -6.47 -19.77
C GLY A 12 12.46 -6.61 -19.78
N HIS A 13 13.04 -7.03 -20.90
CA HIS A 13 14.48 -7.14 -21.09
C HIS A 13 14.98 -5.98 -21.94
N LEU A 14 15.70 -5.05 -21.30
CA LEU A 14 16.41 -3.99 -21.99
C LEU A 14 17.84 -4.45 -22.28
N LYS A 15 18.23 -4.42 -23.56
CA LYS A 15 19.63 -4.59 -23.98
C LYS A 15 20.13 -3.25 -24.48
N VAL A 16 21.29 -2.83 -23.98
CA VAL A 16 21.98 -1.62 -24.44
C VAL A 16 23.35 -2.05 -24.96
N SER A 17 23.64 -1.73 -26.21
CA SER A 17 24.95 -1.99 -26.81
C SER A 17 25.95 -0.91 -26.43
N SER A 18 27.24 -1.22 -26.56
CA SER A 18 28.33 -0.32 -26.19
C SER A 18 28.40 0.97 -27.03
N ASP A 19 27.75 1.00 -28.19
CA ASP A 19 27.60 2.16 -29.05
C ASP A 19 26.32 2.97 -28.79
N GLY A 20 25.56 2.61 -27.74
CA GLY A 20 24.39 3.34 -27.27
C GLY A 20 23.07 2.97 -27.95
N HIS A 21 23.05 2.00 -28.87
CA HIS A 21 21.78 1.45 -29.35
C HIS A 21 21.12 0.61 -28.25
N TYR A 22 19.80 0.51 -28.30
CA TYR A 22 19.06 -0.33 -27.36
C TYR A 22 17.96 -1.12 -28.06
N SER A 23 17.62 -2.28 -27.49
CA SER A 23 16.45 -3.07 -27.84
C SER A 23 15.70 -3.45 -26.57
N MET A 24 14.37 -3.52 -26.66
CA MET A 24 13.53 -3.94 -25.55
C MET A 24 12.64 -5.10 -25.98
N ASP A 25 12.76 -6.21 -25.27
CA ASP A 25 11.92 -7.40 -25.44
C ASP A 25 10.98 -7.50 -24.23
N PHE A 26 9.73 -7.90 -24.43
CA PHE A 26 8.76 -8.09 -23.35
C PHE A 26 8.40 -9.57 -23.25
N GLU A 27 8.25 -10.06 -22.03
CA GLU A 27 7.88 -11.44 -21.71
C GLU A 27 6.61 -11.44 -20.85
N TRP A 28 5.70 -12.34 -21.17
CA TRP A 28 4.36 -12.41 -20.59
C TRP A 28 4.18 -13.58 -19.63
N ASP A 29 5.05 -14.59 -19.69
CA ASP A 29 4.82 -15.86 -19.00
C ASP A 29 5.85 -16.11 -17.90
N GLU A 30 7.02 -15.47 -17.95
CA GLU A 30 8.04 -15.56 -16.92
C GLU A 30 7.58 -14.85 -15.64
N ARG A 31 7.81 -15.50 -14.48
CA ARG A 31 7.55 -14.89 -13.18
C ARG A 31 8.54 -13.74 -12.96
N PRO A 32 8.07 -12.50 -12.80
CA PRO A 32 8.95 -11.35 -12.59
C PRO A 32 9.67 -11.44 -11.25
N VAL A 33 10.91 -10.99 -11.24
CA VAL A 33 11.76 -10.90 -10.04
C VAL A 33 12.51 -9.56 -10.05
N TRP A 34 12.69 -8.96 -8.87
CA TRP A 34 13.59 -7.84 -8.69
C TRP A 34 15.03 -8.34 -8.69
N PRO A 35 15.88 -7.99 -9.68
CA PRO A 35 17.24 -8.48 -9.73
C PRO A 35 18.06 -7.89 -8.58
N SER A 36 18.55 -8.74 -7.67
CA SER A 36 19.47 -8.35 -6.60
C SER A 36 20.94 -8.48 -7.03
N SER A 37 21.23 -9.33 -8.01
CA SER A 37 22.53 -9.43 -8.67
C SER A 37 22.38 -9.82 -10.13
N VAL A 38 23.15 -9.17 -11.00
CA VAL A 38 23.15 -9.42 -12.45
C VAL A 38 24.56 -9.83 -12.86
N GLY A 39 24.67 -10.98 -13.51
CA GLY A 39 25.91 -11.53 -14.02
C GLY A 39 26.42 -10.82 -15.27
N THR A 40 27.65 -11.12 -15.65
CA THR A 40 28.23 -10.68 -16.92
C THR A 40 27.37 -11.17 -18.08
N GLY A 41 26.79 -10.24 -18.85
CA GLY A 41 25.86 -10.56 -19.94
C GLY A 41 24.38 -10.32 -19.64
N GLY A 42 24.03 -9.78 -18.47
CA GLY A 42 22.66 -9.32 -18.18
C GLY A 42 21.72 -10.39 -17.61
N ALA A 43 22.23 -11.59 -17.31
CA ALA A 43 21.45 -12.64 -16.67
C ALA A 43 21.27 -12.35 -15.16
N VAL A 44 20.03 -12.44 -14.67
CA VAL A 44 19.73 -12.33 -13.24
C VAL A 44 20.31 -13.56 -12.53
N GLN A 45 21.28 -13.33 -11.64
CA GLN A 45 21.92 -14.40 -10.85
C GLN A 45 21.23 -14.61 -9.51
N GLN A 46 20.74 -13.51 -8.94
CA GLN A 46 19.91 -13.52 -7.74
C GLN A 46 18.78 -12.51 -7.95
N GLY A 47 17.58 -12.89 -7.52
CA GLY A 47 16.41 -12.04 -7.57
C GLY A 47 15.57 -12.21 -6.31
N ARG A 48 14.78 -11.19 -6.00
CA ARG A 48 13.71 -11.25 -5.01
C ARG A 48 12.38 -11.30 -5.75
N ASP A 49 11.36 -11.86 -5.12
CA ASP A 49 10.02 -11.75 -5.67
C ASP A 49 9.62 -10.27 -5.76
N ILE A 50 8.86 -9.93 -6.81
CA ILE A 50 8.19 -8.63 -6.85
C ILE A 50 6.99 -8.65 -5.89
N GLU A 51 6.58 -7.46 -5.47
CA GLU A 51 5.34 -7.25 -4.72
C GLU A 51 4.15 -7.85 -5.48
N ARG A 52 3.50 -8.83 -4.83
CA ARG A 52 2.29 -9.49 -5.31
C ARG A 52 1.17 -8.47 -5.46
N SER A 53 1.06 -7.53 -4.53
CA SER A 53 0.04 -6.50 -4.56
C SER A 53 0.12 -5.63 -5.83
N ALA A 54 1.32 -5.16 -6.18
CA ALA A 54 1.59 -4.38 -7.40
C ALA A 54 1.26 -5.18 -8.67
N LEU A 55 1.66 -6.45 -8.71
CA LEU A 55 1.36 -7.34 -9.84
C LEU A 55 -0.15 -7.53 -10.05
N LEU A 56 -0.91 -7.74 -8.96
CA LEU A 56 -2.36 -7.90 -9.02
C LEU A 56 -3.06 -6.60 -9.46
N ALA A 57 -2.56 -5.44 -9.03
CA ALA A 57 -3.09 -4.14 -9.46
C ALA A 57 -2.94 -3.91 -10.97
N ASP A 58 -1.79 -4.27 -11.54
CA ASP A 58 -1.55 -4.19 -12.99
C ASP A 58 -2.47 -5.12 -13.79
N LEU A 59 -2.75 -6.31 -13.28
CA LEU A 59 -3.65 -7.27 -13.92
C LEU A 59 -5.12 -6.85 -13.84
N LEU A 60 -5.54 -6.15 -12.78
CA LEU A 60 -6.87 -5.54 -12.73
C LEU A 60 -7.02 -4.44 -13.79
N ARG A 61 -5.95 -3.66 -14.00
CA ARG A 61 -5.94 -2.58 -15.00
C ARG A 61 -5.85 -3.11 -16.44
N TYR A 62 -5.11 -4.18 -16.65
CA TYR A 62 -4.85 -4.80 -17.95
C TYR A 62 -5.10 -6.32 -17.88
N PRO A 63 -6.38 -6.74 -17.89
CA PRO A 63 -6.75 -8.13 -17.67
C PRO A 63 -6.26 -9.05 -18.79
N ARG A 64 -5.99 -10.31 -18.42
CA ARG A 64 -5.59 -11.40 -19.31
C ARG A 64 -6.77 -12.34 -19.52
N VAL A 65 -6.87 -12.95 -20.69
CA VAL A 65 -7.80 -14.07 -20.89
C VAL A 65 -7.26 -15.32 -20.17
N PRO A 66 -8.12 -16.19 -19.62
CA PRO A 66 -7.69 -17.36 -18.85
C PRO A 66 -6.67 -18.25 -19.58
N GLU A 67 -6.82 -18.43 -20.89
CA GLU A 67 -5.94 -19.27 -21.72
C GLU A 67 -4.51 -18.72 -21.85
N MET A 68 -4.31 -17.44 -21.53
CA MET A 68 -3.03 -16.74 -21.59
C MET A 68 -2.46 -16.47 -20.19
N THR A 69 -3.11 -16.93 -19.12
CA THR A 69 -2.63 -16.74 -17.75
C THR A 69 -1.65 -17.87 -17.41
N PRO A 70 -0.38 -17.59 -17.09
CA PRO A 70 0.56 -18.62 -16.71
C PRO A 70 0.17 -19.22 -15.36
N ARG A 71 0.42 -20.53 -15.18
CA ARG A 71 0.00 -21.29 -13.99
C ARG A 71 0.43 -20.68 -12.66
N TRP A 72 1.66 -20.17 -12.57
CA TRP A 72 2.16 -19.56 -11.33
C TRP A 72 1.33 -18.32 -10.95
N LEU A 73 0.78 -17.61 -11.94
CA LEU A 73 -0.04 -16.44 -11.72
C LEU A 73 -1.46 -16.85 -11.30
N GLU A 74 -2.01 -17.92 -11.86
CA GLU A 74 -3.27 -18.51 -11.38
C GLU A 74 -3.16 -18.94 -9.92
N GLU A 75 -2.07 -19.61 -9.54
CA GLU A 75 -1.77 -20.00 -8.17
C GLU A 75 -1.71 -18.77 -7.24
N LEU A 76 -1.03 -17.71 -7.68
CA LEU A 76 -0.92 -16.44 -6.95
C LEU A 76 -2.26 -15.67 -6.85
N GLN A 77 -3.13 -15.76 -7.85
CA GLN A 77 -4.50 -15.20 -7.81
C GLN A 77 -5.46 -16.02 -6.94
N SER A 78 -5.22 -17.33 -6.80
CA SER A 78 -6.04 -18.24 -6.00
C SER A 78 -5.77 -18.16 -4.50
N LEU A 79 -4.61 -17.63 -4.11
CA LEU A 79 -4.28 -17.36 -2.72
C LEU A 79 -5.30 -16.38 -2.13
N PRO A 80 -5.86 -16.69 -0.95
CA PRO A 80 -7.01 -15.96 -0.46
C PRO A 80 -6.70 -14.48 -0.20
N VAL A 81 -7.69 -13.64 -0.47
CA VAL A 81 -7.61 -12.20 -0.22
C VAL A 81 -8.07 -11.94 1.23
N PRO A 82 -7.37 -11.07 1.99
CA PRO A 82 -7.79 -10.67 3.32
C PRO A 82 -9.21 -10.09 3.32
N GLU A 83 -10.09 -10.64 4.18
CA GLU A 83 -11.42 -10.10 4.43
C GLU A 83 -11.41 -9.23 5.70
N PHE A 84 -11.72 -7.95 5.54
CA PHE A 84 -11.81 -7.01 6.66
C PHE A 84 -13.19 -7.04 7.29
N ARG A 85 -13.23 -7.20 8.62
CA ARG A 85 -14.48 -7.19 9.39
C ARG A 85 -14.82 -5.78 9.82
N ASP A 86 -15.57 -5.07 8.99
CA ASP A 86 -15.99 -3.68 9.24
C ASP A 86 -16.79 -3.45 10.53
N ALA A 87 -17.30 -4.52 11.14
CA ALA A 87 -18.05 -4.48 12.39
C ALA A 87 -17.17 -4.45 13.66
N VAL A 88 -15.86 -4.66 13.53
CA VAL A 88 -14.94 -4.75 14.67
C VAL A 88 -13.75 -3.83 14.37
N TRP A 89 -13.90 -2.55 14.65
CA TRP A 89 -12.76 -1.61 14.65
C TRP A 89 -12.28 -1.37 16.07
N PRO A 90 -10.97 -1.11 16.29
CA PRO A 90 -10.47 -0.68 17.58
C PRO A 90 -11.25 0.53 18.12
N SER A 91 -11.42 0.60 19.43
CA SER A 91 -12.18 1.66 20.12
C SER A 91 -11.71 3.07 19.74
N ALA A 92 -10.43 3.23 19.44
CA ALA A 92 -9.82 4.48 19.01
C ALA A 92 -10.38 4.97 17.65
N MET A 93 -10.72 4.05 16.75
CA MET A 93 -11.25 4.33 15.40
C MET A 93 -12.78 4.50 15.38
N LEU A 94 -13.51 4.01 16.39
CA LEU A 94 -14.98 4.08 16.42
C LEU A 94 -15.51 5.52 16.33
N LYS A 95 -14.80 6.50 16.93
CA LYS A 95 -15.19 7.92 16.81
C LYS A 95 -14.91 8.51 15.43
N MET A 96 -13.93 7.98 14.71
CA MET A 96 -13.61 8.43 13.35
C MET A 96 -14.70 8.01 12.36
N GLN A 97 -15.48 6.95 12.66
CA GLN A 97 -16.63 6.52 11.86
C GLN A 97 -17.74 7.57 11.76
N GLU A 98 -17.81 8.50 12.70
CA GLU A 98 -18.80 9.59 12.70
C GLU A 98 -18.44 10.70 11.68
N ASN A 99 -17.24 10.65 11.09
CA ASN A 99 -16.77 11.60 10.09
C ASN A 99 -17.26 11.22 8.68
N SER A 100 -17.74 12.21 7.90
CA SER A 100 -18.13 12.00 6.50
C SER A 100 -17.00 11.49 5.59
N ASP A 101 -15.74 11.75 5.95
CA ASP A 101 -14.55 11.32 5.23
C ASP A 101 -14.06 9.93 5.65
N TRP A 102 -14.69 9.30 6.65
CA TRP A 102 -14.29 8.00 7.20
C TRP A 102 -14.08 6.94 6.13
N MET A 103 -14.99 6.86 5.15
CA MET A 103 -14.91 5.86 4.08
C MET A 103 -13.61 5.95 3.29
N VAL A 104 -13.08 7.14 3.05
CA VAL A 104 -11.81 7.32 2.33
C VAL A 104 -10.65 6.79 3.16
N ILE A 105 -10.66 7.05 4.46
CA ILE A 105 -9.62 6.61 5.40
C ILE A 105 -9.66 5.09 5.55
N ALA A 106 -10.85 4.56 5.84
CA ALA A 106 -11.05 3.13 6.03
C ALA A 106 -10.63 2.35 4.79
N GLU A 107 -10.99 2.81 3.59
CA GLU A 107 -10.55 2.15 2.35
C GLU A 107 -9.06 2.33 2.09
N GLY A 108 -8.47 3.49 2.40
CA GLY A 108 -7.01 3.69 2.33
C GLY A 108 -6.26 2.73 3.25
N VAL A 109 -6.68 2.64 4.51
CA VAL A 109 -6.11 1.75 5.52
C VAL A 109 -6.28 0.26 5.16
N LYS A 110 -7.49 -0.16 4.76
CA LYS A 110 -7.74 -1.53 4.30
C LYS A 110 -6.89 -1.90 3.09
N ARG A 111 -6.72 -0.97 2.15
CA ARG A 111 -5.88 -1.18 0.97
C ARG A 111 -4.44 -1.43 1.38
N LEU A 112 -3.88 -0.58 2.23
CA LEU A 112 -2.49 -0.69 2.67
C LEU A 112 -2.25 -1.96 3.49
N LEU A 113 -3.14 -2.30 4.44
CA LEU A 113 -3.06 -3.57 5.15
C LEU A 113 -3.13 -4.76 4.18
N ARG A 114 -4.04 -4.71 3.19
CA ARG A 114 -4.14 -5.77 2.18
C ARG A 114 -2.83 -5.94 1.42
N GLU A 115 -2.21 -4.84 1.02
CA GLU A 115 -0.93 -4.84 0.30
C GLU A 115 0.15 -5.52 1.16
N ALA A 116 0.32 -5.09 2.41
CA ALA A 116 1.29 -5.68 3.34
C ALA A 116 1.06 -7.19 3.63
N ILE A 117 -0.20 -7.63 3.73
CA ILE A 117 -0.53 -9.07 3.93
C ILE A 117 -0.20 -9.87 2.66
N LEU A 118 -0.55 -9.35 1.49
CA LEU A 118 -0.31 -10.04 0.23
C LEU A 118 1.19 -10.21 -0.06
N ASP A 119 2.01 -9.30 0.46
CA ASP A 119 3.46 -9.27 0.26
C ASP A 119 4.25 -9.91 1.42
N ASP A 120 3.56 -10.50 2.41
CA ASP A 120 4.15 -11.23 3.56
C ASP A 120 5.10 -10.37 4.43
N GLU A 121 4.85 -9.05 4.47
CA GLU A 121 5.71 -8.08 5.16
C GLU A 121 5.29 -7.84 6.63
N LEU A 122 4.04 -8.17 7.00
CA LEU A 122 3.47 -7.92 8.33
C LEU A 122 4.10 -8.70 9.49
N ASP A 123 4.64 -9.89 9.20
CA ASP A 123 5.30 -10.74 10.21
C ASP A 123 6.78 -10.37 10.39
N LEU A 124 7.34 -9.58 9.46
CA LEU A 124 8.75 -9.21 9.42
C LEU A 124 9.03 -7.81 9.99
N LEU A 125 7.99 -6.99 10.13
CA LEU A 125 8.08 -5.59 10.55
C LEU A 125 7.43 -5.40 11.93
N ASP A 126 8.07 -4.58 12.76
CA ASP A 126 7.48 -4.17 14.03
C ASP A 126 6.23 -3.30 13.78
N ASP A 127 5.24 -3.36 14.68
CA ASP A 127 3.95 -2.66 14.52
C ASP A 127 4.15 -1.14 14.28
N ASP A 128 5.20 -0.59 14.89
CA ASP A 128 5.68 0.79 14.71
C ASP A 128 6.14 1.09 13.28
N GLU A 129 6.91 0.20 12.66
CA GLU A 129 7.45 0.37 11.31
C GLU A 129 6.32 0.31 10.27
N VAL A 130 5.37 -0.59 10.47
CA VAL A 130 4.17 -0.70 9.63
C VAL A 130 3.29 0.55 9.78
N ALA A 131 3.09 1.03 11.01
CA ALA A 131 2.32 2.25 11.26
C ALA A 131 2.95 3.50 10.64
N ASP A 132 4.28 3.61 10.68
CA ASP A 132 5.02 4.72 10.07
C ASP A 132 4.93 4.67 8.53
N GLY A 133 5.02 3.48 7.93
CA GLY A 133 4.78 3.27 6.50
C GLY A 133 3.37 3.70 6.09
N PHE A 134 2.35 3.26 6.83
CA PHE A 134 0.96 3.65 6.55
C PHE A 134 0.71 5.13 6.73
N LEU A 135 1.29 5.73 7.76
CA LEU A 135 1.20 7.16 7.97
C LEU A 135 1.78 7.91 6.76
N GLN A 136 2.96 7.52 6.28
CA GLN A 136 3.58 8.14 5.12
C GLN A 136 2.69 8.06 3.87
N ASP A 137 2.07 6.90 3.62
CA ASP A 137 1.19 6.71 2.47
C ASP A 137 -0.11 7.49 2.56
N VAL A 138 -0.72 7.54 3.75
CA VAL A 138 -1.90 8.37 4.01
C VAL A 138 -1.55 9.83 3.74
N LEU A 139 -0.44 10.32 4.29
CA LEU A 139 0.02 11.69 4.10
C LEU A 139 0.28 12.04 2.64
N ASN A 140 0.79 11.10 1.86
CA ASN A 140 1.04 11.28 0.43
C ASN A 140 -0.23 11.30 -0.42
N GLN A 141 -1.35 10.77 0.07
CA GLN A 141 -2.59 10.59 -0.72
C GLN A 141 -3.70 11.58 -0.36
N VAL A 142 -3.61 12.24 0.79
CA VAL A 142 -4.64 13.17 1.26
C VAL A 142 -4.13 14.61 1.28
N ASP A 143 -5.05 15.55 1.12
CA ASP A 143 -4.78 16.97 1.34
C ASP A 143 -4.83 17.33 2.83
N ALA A 144 -4.26 18.49 3.19
CA ALA A 144 -4.18 18.97 4.56
C ALA A 144 -5.57 19.22 5.18
N GLY A 145 -6.56 19.61 4.38
CA GLY A 145 -7.94 19.80 4.85
C GLY A 145 -8.58 18.50 5.31
N ARG A 146 -8.42 17.43 4.53
CA ARG A 146 -8.85 16.08 4.88
C ARG A 146 -8.08 15.57 6.09
N LEU A 147 -6.75 15.70 6.13
CA LEU A 147 -5.97 15.29 7.31
C LEU A 147 -6.45 15.98 8.59
N ARG A 148 -6.74 17.29 8.54
CA ARG A 148 -7.32 18.01 9.68
C ARG A 148 -8.64 17.42 10.14
N SER A 149 -9.55 17.15 9.20
CA SER A 149 -10.83 16.50 9.45
C SER A 149 -10.64 15.17 10.20
N ILE A 150 -9.66 14.36 9.76
CA ILE A 150 -9.29 13.06 10.34
C ILE A 150 -8.82 13.20 11.80
N VAL A 151 -7.79 14.01 12.03
CA VAL A 151 -7.17 14.19 13.35
C VAL A 151 -8.17 14.72 14.37
N SER A 152 -9.06 15.64 13.96
CA SER A 152 -10.05 16.25 14.86
C SER A 152 -11.03 15.25 15.49
N MET A 153 -11.13 14.04 14.93
CA MET A 153 -12.03 12.98 15.39
C MET A 153 -11.33 11.94 16.26
N ILE A 154 -9.99 11.91 16.27
CA ILE A 154 -9.22 11.04 17.16
C ILE A 154 -9.38 11.59 18.59
N PRO A 155 -9.92 10.82 19.54
CA PRO A 155 -10.10 11.30 20.90
C PRO A 155 -8.75 11.54 21.55
N SER A 156 -8.30 12.79 21.56
CA SER A 156 -7.15 13.22 22.34
C SER A 156 -7.60 13.87 23.63
N GLU A 157 -6.93 13.55 24.74
CA GLU A 157 -6.98 14.39 25.93
C GLU A 157 -6.13 15.65 25.65
N GLY A 158 -6.69 16.62 24.91
CA GLY A 158 -6.20 18.01 24.97
C GLY A 158 -5.82 18.75 23.67
N THR A 159 -6.07 18.25 22.45
CA THR A 159 -5.76 19.01 21.21
C THR A 159 -6.96 19.74 20.62
N THR A 160 -7.45 20.76 21.32
CA THR A 160 -8.41 21.77 20.81
C THR A 160 -7.72 22.89 20.02
N GLN A 161 -6.94 22.57 18.98
CA GLN A 161 -6.14 23.59 18.26
C GLN A 161 -6.49 23.75 16.78
N ASP A 162 -7.59 24.46 16.52
CA ASP A 162 -7.88 25.04 15.20
C ASP A 162 -6.81 26.04 14.73
N HIS A 163 -6.07 26.64 15.67
CA HIS A 163 -5.02 27.62 15.38
C HIS A 163 -3.81 27.03 14.66
N VAL A 164 -3.52 25.74 14.83
CA VAL A 164 -2.35 25.08 14.23
C VAL A 164 -2.52 24.93 12.71
N TRP A 165 -3.76 24.74 12.26
CA TRP A 165 -4.11 24.62 10.84
C TRP A 165 -4.34 25.97 10.15
N SER A 166 -4.27 27.08 10.90
CA SER A 166 -4.46 28.42 10.36
C SER A 166 -3.28 28.80 9.46
N GLY A 167 -3.57 29.08 8.19
CA GLY A 167 -2.55 29.48 7.20
C GLY A 167 -2.03 28.34 6.32
N ILE A 168 -2.43 27.09 6.58
CA ILE A 168 -2.18 25.97 5.68
C ILE A 168 -3.24 25.98 4.59
N ASP A 169 -2.83 25.95 3.33
CA ASP A 169 -3.75 25.77 2.22
C ASP A 169 -4.36 24.35 2.30
N PRO A 170 -5.68 24.21 2.47
CA PRO A 170 -6.31 22.91 2.66
C PRO A 170 -6.21 22.01 1.43
N SER A 171 -5.86 22.55 0.25
CA SER A 171 -5.70 21.80 -0.99
C SER A 171 -4.30 21.22 -1.19
N VAL A 172 -3.32 21.63 -0.37
CA VAL A 172 -1.96 21.11 -0.45
C VAL A 172 -1.89 19.71 0.15
N ASN A 173 -1.07 18.86 -0.46
CA ASN A 173 -0.81 17.51 0.01
C ASN A 173 -0.28 17.51 1.46
N ALA A 174 -0.78 16.59 2.29
CA ALA A 174 -0.49 16.57 3.71
C ALA A 174 0.98 16.23 4.03
N GLY A 175 1.64 15.40 3.23
CA GLY A 175 3.06 15.05 3.40
C GLY A 175 3.99 16.27 3.31
N PRO A 176 3.97 17.03 2.20
CA PRO A 176 4.71 18.29 2.08
C PRO A 176 4.34 19.33 3.14
N ALA A 177 3.06 19.43 3.50
CA ALA A 177 2.61 20.36 4.54
C ALA A 177 3.28 20.05 5.90
N LEU A 178 3.57 18.79 6.22
CA LEU A 178 4.25 18.45 7.47
C LEU A 178 5.69 18.92 7.56
N ILE A 179 6.40 18.93 6.43
CA ILE A 179 7.78 19.43 6.37
C ILE A 179 7.78 20.95 6.61
N GLU A 180 6.80 21.66 6.07
CA GLU A 180 6.67 23.11 6.21
C GLU A 180 6.13 23.54 7.57
N TYR A 181 5.33 22.70 8.23
CA TYR A 181 4.61 23.03 9.47
C TYR A 181 4.84 21.98 10.58
N PRO A 182 6.05 21.92 11.19
CA PRO A 182 6.41 20.90 12.19
C PRO A 182 5.57 20.96 13.48
N GLN A 183 4.85 22.06 13.73
CA GLN A 183 3.89 22.14 14.83
C GLN A 183 2.71 21.15 14.71
N LEU A 184 2.54 20.50 13.56
CA LEU A 184 1.57 19.43 13.33
C LEU A 184 2.04 18.07 13.90
N SER A 185 3.29 17.92 14.34
CA SER A 185 3.83 16.64 14.82
C SER A 185 2.99 15.96 15.93
N PRO A 186 2.43 16.65 16.93
CA PRO A 186 1.57 16.01 17.93
C PRO A 186 0.29 15.40 17.34
N GLN A 187 -0.31 16.05 16.34
CA GLN A 187 -1.49 15.58 15.63
C GLN A 187 -1.17 14.35 14.78
N ILE A 188 0.02 14.31 14.19
CA ILE A 188 0.52 13.17 13.44
C ILE A 188 0.83 11.98 14.33
N ALA A 189 1.41 12.21 15.50
CA ALA A 189 1.62 11.15 16.50
C ALA A 189 0.29 10.49 16.90
N LEU A 190 -0.78 11.28 17.11
CA LEU A 190 -2.11 10.72 17.40
C LEU A 190 -2.64 9.84 16.27
N LEU A 191 -2.42 10.22 15.01
CA LEU A 191 -2.81 9.40 13.86
C LEU A 191 -1.95 8.13 13.76
N ARG A 192 -0.63 8.25 13.97
CA ARG A 192 0.30 7.12 14.03
C ARG A 192 -0.12 6.09 15.06
N ASP A 193 -0.36 6.53 16.31
CA ASP A 193 -0.75 5.64 17.41
C ASP A 193 -2.09 4.94 17.12
N ALA A 194 -3.01 5.63 16.42
CA ALA A 194 -4.27 5.02 15.97
C ALA A 194 -4.07 3.97 14.87
N LEU A 195 -3.10 4.16 13.96
CA LEU A 195 -2.71 3.21 12.93
C LEU A 195 -1.96 2.01 13.53
N GLU A 196 -1.06 2.24 14.49
CA GLU A 196 -0.32 1.19 15.22
C GLU A 196 -1.30 0.25 15.96
N GLY A 197 -2.28 0.82 16.67
CA GLY A 197 -3.33 0.04 17.33
C GLY A 197 -4.20 -0.78 16.37
N LEU A 198 -4.22 -0.42 15.08
CA LEU A 198 -4.89 -1.18 14.03
C LEU A 198 -4.01 -2.30 13.45
N VAL A 199 -2.71 -2.09 13.31
CA VAL A 199 -1.74 -3.14 12.93
C VAL A 199 -1.76 -4.28 13.96
N GLY A 200 -1.69 -3.94 15.25
CA GLY A 200 -1.81 -4.92 16.33
C GLY A 200 -3.18 -5.63 16.36
N PHE A 201 -4.23 -4.99 15.81
CA PHE A 201 -5.58 -5.54 15.70
C PHE A 201 -5.77 -6.46 14.47
N GLU A 202 -5.11 -6.18 13.35
CA GLU A 202 -5.14 -6.98 12.11
C GLU A 202 -4.76 -8.44 12.40
N ARG A 203 -3.71 -8.66 13.19
CA ARG A 203 -3.28 -9.98 13.69
C ARG A 203 -4.37 -10.75 14.46
N SER A 204 -5.44 -10.09 14.91
CA SER A 204 -6.58 -10.68 15.62
C SER A 204 -7.89 -10.74 14.81
N ALA A 205 -7.98 -10.01 13.69
CA ALA A 205 -9.23 -9.73 12.97
C ALA A 205 -9.24 -10.16 11.50
N VAL A 206 -8.07 -10.33 10.88
CA VAL A 206 -7.95 -10.89 9.54
C VAL A 206 -7.99 -12.40 9.64
N ARG A 207 -8.95 -12.99 8.92
CA ARG A 207 -8.93 -14.43 8.65
C ARG A 207 -8.28 -14.65 7.30
N LEU A 208 -7.27 -15.50 7.27
CA LEU A 208 -6.91 -16.20 6.04
C LEU A 208 -7.93 -17.35 5.87
N PRO A 209 -8.75 -17.34 4.80
CA PRO A 209 -9.59 -18.47 4.43
C PRO A 209 -8.80 -19.79 4.48
N GLY A 210 -9.20 -20.70 5.36
CA GLY A 210 -8.61 -22.04 5.50
C GLY A 210 -7.63 -22.25 6.67
N VAL A 211 -7.38 -21.24 7.52
CA VAL A 211 -6.47 -21.36 8.67
C VAL A 211 -7.19 -21.55 10.02
N ASP A 212 -8.53 -21.47 10.06
CA ASP A 212 -9.30 -21.79 11.26
C ASP A 212 -9.40 -23.31 11.48
N GLY A 213 -8.51 -23.84 12.33
CA GLY A 213 -8.60 -25.15 12.99
C GLY A 213 -8.46 -24.99 14.50
#